data_AF-A0A640W0J6-F1
#
_entry.id   AF-A0A640W0J6-F1
#
_cell.length_a   1.000
_cell.length_b   1.000
_cell.length_c   1.000
_cell.angle_alpha   90.00
_cell.angle_beta   90.00
_cell.angle_gamma   90.00
#
_symmetry.space_group_name_H-M   'P 1'
#
loop_
_entity.id
_entity.type
_entity.pdbx_description
1 polymer ?
#
loop_
_entity_poly.entity_id
_entity_poly.type
_entity_poly.pdbx_seq_one_letter_code
_entity_poly.pdbx_strand_id
1 'polypeptide(L)'
;MTIVTFRYEDMISLIGREIEKEELIEKIPMIGVGLEKVDGDEISIEVFPNRPDMFSVEGIARALRAFFGIERGLKKYDVKDAEIEIKVDKSVKGVRPYIVGCVIRNVEFNDESIASLMELQEKLHLSIGKGRKKMAIG
;
A
#
# COMPACT_ATOMS: atom_id res chain seq x y z
N MET A 1 6.60 13.05 5.04
CA MET A 1 6.31 12.41 3.74
C MET A 1 6.84 10.97 3.84
N THR A 2 6.38 10.06 3.00
CA THR A 2 6.72 8.63 3.12
C THR A 2 7.44 8.19 1.86
N ILE A 3 8.63 7.63 2.01
CA ILE A 3 9.41 7.08 0.90
C ILE A 3 8.98 5.63 0.68
N VAL A 4 8.76 5.26 -0.57
CA VAL A 4 8.56 3.87 -0.98
C VAL A 4 9.63 3.53 -1.99
N THR A 5 10.41 2.50 -1.67
CA THR A 5 11.49 2.00 -2.50
C THR A 5 11.10 0.63 -3.02
N PHE A 6 11.29 0.40 -4.31
CA PHE A 6 10.99 -0.87 -4.96
C PHE A 6 11.95 -1.12 -6.13
N ARG A 7 12.11 -2.38 -6.53
CA ARG A 7 12.83 -2.71 -7.75
C ARG A 7 11.93 -2.55 -8.97
N TYR A 8 12.52 -2.16 -10.09
CA TYR A 8 11.85 -2.04 -11.37
C TYR A 8 11.13 -3.34 -11.77
N GLU A 9 11.79 -4.49 -11.63
CA GLU A 9 11.22 -5.80 -11.97
C GLU A 9 9.95 -6.12 -11.17
N ASP A 10 9.95 -5.83 -9.86
CA ASP A 10 8.80 -6.04 -8.98
C ASP A 10 7.62 -5.17 -9.43
N MET A 11 7.89 -3.91 -9.79
CA MET A 11 6.87 -2.98 -10.29
C MET A 11 6.24 -3.47 -11.59
N ILE A 12 7.05 -3.92 -12.56
CA ILE A 12 6.55 -4.44 -13.84
C ILE A 12 5.72 -5.71 -13.64
N SER A 13 6.19 -6.61 -12.77
CA SER A 13 5.44 -7.81 -12.38
C SER A 13 4.06 -7.47 -11.80
N LEU A 14 3.99 -6.48 -10.89
CA LEU A 14 2.73 -6.04 -10.27
C LEU A 14 1.82 -5.26 -11.23
N ILE A 15 2.39 -4.51 -12.18
CA ILE A 15 1.62 -3.81 -13.22
C ILE A 15 1.01 -4.83 -14.19
N GLY A 16 1.73 -5.92 -14.48
CA GLY A 16 1.33 -6.98 -15.42
C GLY A 16 1.44 -6.56 -16.88
N ARG A 17 2.32 -5.59 -17.18
CA ARG A 17 2.60 -5.09 -18.53
C ARG A 17 4.04 -4.59 -18.60
N GLU A 18 4.73 -4.93 -19.67
CA GLU A 18 6.04 -4.36 -19.98
C GLU A 18 5.92 -2.86 -20.28
N ILE A 19 6.71 -2.07 -19.57
CA ILE A 19 6.80 -0.61 -19.69
C ILE A 19 8.27 -0.27 -19.57
N GLU A 20 8.83 0.45 -20.53
CA GLU A 20 10.24 0.85 -20.49
C GLU A 20 10.53 1.66 -19.22
N LYS A 21 11.71 1.45 -18.64
CA LYS A 21 12.10 2.06 -17.37
C LYS A 21 12.09 3.58 -17.43
N GLU A 22 12.58 4.15 -18.53
CA GLU A 22 12.58 5.59 -18.77
C GLU A 22 11.15 6.14 -18.84
N GLU A 23 10.24 5.42 -19.50
CA GLU A 23 8.82 5.80 -19.57
C GLU A 23 8.20 5.75 -18.17
N LEU A 24 8.46 4.70 -17.39
CA LEU A 24 7.97 4.57 -16.02
C LEU A 24 8.43 5.73 -15.14
N ILE A 25 9.73 6.08 -15.19
CA ILE A 25 10.32 7.18 -14.42
C ILE A 25 9.70 8.52 -14.81
N GLU A 26 9.47 8.76 -16.11
CA GLU A 26 8.84 9.99 -16.60
C GLU A 26 7.38 10.11 -16.16
N LYS A 27 6.64 9.00 -16.11
CA LYS A 27 5.19 8.99 -15.81
C LYS A 27 4.86 8.91 -14.32
N ILE A 28 5.71 8.34 -13.47
CA ILE A 28 5.47 8.22 -12.02
C ILE A 28 5.04 9.56 -11.40
N PRO A 29 5.68 10.71 -11.65
CA PRO A 29 5.26 11.96 -11.05
C PRO A 29 3.83 12.39 -11.43
N MET A 30 3.30 11.92 -12.55
CA MET A 30 1.97 12.29 -13.06
C MET A 30 0.82 11.69 -12.24
N ILE A 31 1.07 10.70 -11.37
CA ILE A 31 0.08 10.18 -10.41
C ILE A 31 0.07 10.93 -9.07
N GLY A 32 0.81 12.04 -8.98
CA GLY A 32 0.82 12.92 -7.80
C GLY A 32 1.76 12.43 -6.70
N VAL A 33 2.92 11.90 -7.08
CA VAL A 33 4.03 11.48 -6.20
C VAL A 33 5.33 12.14 -6.66
N GLY A 34 6.32 12.27 -5.80
CA GLY A 34 7.66 12.74 -6.17
C GLY A 34 8.57 11.58 -6.55
N LEU A 35 9.37 11.74 -7.61
CA LEU A 35 10.53 10.86 -7.82
C LEU A 35 11.67 11.36 -6.93
N GLU A 36 12.22 10.49 -6.07
CA GLU A 36 13.25 10.89 -5.11
C GLU A 36 14.65 10.42 -5.52
N LYS A 37 14.79 9.12 -5.81
CA LYS A 37 16.07 8.52 -6.20
C LYS A 37 15.85 7.40 -7.21
N VAL A 38 16.77 7.29 -8.17
CA VAL A 38 16.91 6.12 -9.04
C VAL A 38 18.36 5.65 -8.94
N ASP A 39 18.56 4.40 -8.51
CA ASP A 39 19.89 3.80 -8.29
C ASP A 39 19.93 2.39 -8.89
N GLY A 40 20.52 2.27 -10.08
CA GLY A 40 20.39 1.03 -10.85
C GLY A 40 18.91 0.70 -11.03
N ASP A 41 18.49 -0.50 -10.62
CA ASP A 41 17.10 -0.98 -10.71
C ASP A 41 16.22 -0.63 -9.51
N GLU A 42 16.77 0.07 -8.51
CA GLU A 42 16.02 0.55 -7.36
C GLU A 42 15.46 1.95 -7.63
N ILE A 43 14.15 2.10 -7.41
CA ILE A 43 13.42 3.37 -7.59
C ILE A 43 12.79 3.75 -6.25
N SER A 44 13.10 4.94 -5.76
CA SER A 44 12.52 5.54 -4.56
C SER A 44 11.60 6.67 -4.95
N ILE A 45 10.37 6.61 -4.45
CA ILE A 45 9.36 7.66 -4.65
C ILE A 45 8.92 8.25 -3.32
N GLU A 46 8.65 9.55 -3.32
CA GLU A 46 8.08 10.28 -2.20
C GLU A 46 6.56 10.38 -2.35
N VAL A 47 5.84 9.82 -1.38
CA VAL A 47 4.37 9.81 -1.35
C VAL A 47 3.86 10.81 -0.32
N PHE A 48 2.91 11.64 -0.77
CA PHE A 48 2.27 12.61 0.10
C PHE A 48 1.40 11.95 1.19
N PRO A 49 1.34 12.51 2.41
CA PRO A 49 0.62 11.91 3.53
C PRO A 49 -0.89 11.72 3.32
N ASN A 50 -1.49 12.43 2.36
CA ASN A 50 -2.92 12.33 2.02
C ASN A 50 -3.27 11.14 1.13
N ARG A 51 -2.28 10.35 0.66
CA ARG A 51 -2.46 9.16 -0.17
C ARG A 51 -1.86 7.91 0.46
N PRO A 52 -2.35 7.48 1.65
CA PRO A 52 -1.85 6.27 2.32
C PRO A 52 -2.05 4.99 1.49
N ASP A 53 -2.94 5.03 0.51
CA ASP A 53 -3.18 3.95 -0.44
C ASP A 53 -1.98 3.68 -1.37
N MET A 54 -1.00 4.59 -1.43
CA MET A 54 0.25 4.48 -2.20
C MET A 54 1.49 4.27 -1.32
N PHE A 55 1.36 3.94 -0.03
CA PHE A 55 2.51 3.67 0.86
C PHE A 55 3.22 2.33 0.64
N SER A 56 2.79 1.56 -0.37
CA SER A 56 3.41 0.31 -0.78
C SER A 56 3.54 0.23 -2.29
N VAL A 57 4.42 -0.66 -2.76
CA VAL A 57 4.65 -0.89 -4.20
C VAL A 57 3.37 -1.33 -4.92
N GLU A 58 2.51 -2.14 -4.27
CA GLU A 58 1.25 -2.61 -4.84
C GLU A 58 0.23 -1.46 -4.98
N GLY A 59 0.23 -0.52 -4.03
CA GLY A 59 -0.59 0.68 -4.08
C GLY A 59 -0.22 1.60 -5.25
N ILE A 60 1.08 1.77 -5.49
CA ILE A 60 1.64 2.54 -6.60
C ILE A 60 1.36 1.83 -7.92
N ALA A 61 1.62 0.52 -8.00
CA ALA A 61 1.31 -0.29 -9.18
C ALA A 61 -0.18 -0.21 -9.55
N ARG A 62 -1.08 -0.25 -8.56
CA ARG A 62 -2.52 -0.06 -8.77
C ARG A 62 -2.85 1.30 -9.39
N ALA A 63 -2.23 2.38 -8.91
CA ALA A 63 -2.42 3.71 -9.48
C ALA A 63 -1.88 3.80 -10.91
N LEU A 64 -0.70 3.23 -11.17
CA LEU A 64 -0.08 3.20 -12.50
C LEU A 64 -0.88 2.35 -13.49
N ARG A 65 -1.47 1.22 -13.08
CA ARG A 65 -2.36 0.41 -13.94
C ARG A 65 -3.56 1.20 -14.44
N ALA A 66 -4.14 2.07 -13.60
CA ALA A 66 -5.20 2.96 -14.03
C ALA A 66 -4.66 4.05 -14.98
N PHE A 67 -3.50 4.63 -14.66
CA PHE A 67 -2.87 5.69 -15.45
C PHE A 67 -2.48 5.23 -16.87
N PHE A 68 -1.83 4.07 -17.00
CA PHE A 68 -1.47 3.45 -18.29
C PHE A 68 -2.66 2.81 -19.02
N GLY A 69 -3.87 2.88 -18.44
CA GLY A 69 -5.09 2.39 -19.04
C GLY A 69 -5.25 0.87 -19.07
N ILE A 70 -4.51 0.13 -18.23
CA ILE A 70 -4.55 -1.33 -18.11
C ILE A 70 -5.81 -1.77 -17.37
N GLU A 71 -6.11 -1.14 -16.22
CA GLU A 71 -7.35 -1.35 -15.48
C GLU A 71 -7.97 0.01 -15.15
N ARG A 72 -8.86 0.47 -16.04
CA ARG A 72 -9.52 1.77 -15.92
C ARG A 72 -10.76 1.68 -15.03
N GLY A 73 -11.11 2.80 -14.41
CA GLY A 73 -12.31 2.95 -13.61
C GLY A 73 -12.13 2.58 -12.14
N LEU A 74 -13.25 2.49 -11.42
CA LEU A 74 -13.25 2.23 -9.98
C LEU A 74 -12.98 0.74 -9.72
N LYS A 75 -11.90 0.44 -8.99
CA LYS A 75 -11.60 -0.92 -8.54
C LYS A 75 -12.69 -1.39 -7.58
N LYS A 76 -13.35 -2.49 -7.93
CA LYS A 76 -14.32 -3.16 -7.06
C LYS A 76 -13.63 -4.26 -6.27
N TYR A 77 -13.98 -4.36 -4.99
CA TYR A 77 -13.52 -5.40 -4.09
C TYR A 77 -14.73 -6.19 -3.64
N ASP A 78 -14.74 -7.49 -3.92
CA ASP A 78 -15.80 -8.37 -3.47
C ASP A 78 -15.61 -8.66 -1.98
N VAL A 79 -16.64 -8.38 -1.19
CA VAL A 79 -16.66 -8.62 0.25
C VAL A 79 -17.83 -9.56 0.55
N LYS A 80 -17.59 -10.54 1.42
CA LYS A 80 -18.62 -11.46 1.92
C LYS A 80 -19.01 -11.09 3.35
N ASP A 81 -20.18 -11.53 3.77
CA ASP A 81 -20.62 -11.39 5.16
C ASP A 81 -19.62 -12.05 6.12
N ALA A 82 -19.42 -11.40 7.26
CA ALA A 82 -18.46 -11.86 8.26
C ALA A 82 -18.98 -13.09 8.99
N GLU A 83 -18.15 -14.14 9.04
CA GLU A 83 -18.39 -15.34 9.85
C GLU A 83 -17.81 -15.21 11.27
N ILE A 84 -17.02 -14.17 11.52
CA ILE A 84 -16.28 -13.94 12.76
C ILE A 84 -16.75 -12.64 13.40
N GLU A 85 -17.02 -12.67 14.70
CA GLU A 85 -17.43 -11.50 15.48
C GLU A 85 -16.31 -11.07 16.43
N ILE A 86 -16.03 -9.77 16.49
CA ILE A 86 -15.13 -9.15 17.47
C ILE A 86 -15.97 -8.37 18.48
N LYS A 87 -15.93 -8.80 19.75
CA LYS A 87 -16.64 -8.14 20.85
C LYS A 87 -15.70 -7.23 21.62
N VAL A 88 -16.04 -5.94 21.70
CA VAL A 88 -15.27 -4.95 22.44
C VAL A 88 -15.76 -4.88 23.88
N ASP A 89 -14.91 -5.29 24.82
CA ASP A 89 -15.25 -5.22 26.23
C ASP A 89 -15.33 -3.78 26.74
N LYS A 90 -16.26 -3.50 27.68
CA LYS A 90 -16.43 -2.14 28.23
C LYS A 90 -15.18 -1.65 28.99
N SER A 91 -14.36 -2.56 29.53
CA SER A 91 -13.11 -2.25 30.23
C SER A 91 -12.12 -1.46 29.38
N VAL A 92 -12.11 -1.65 28.04
CA VAL A 92 -11.17 -0.95 27.16
C VAL A 92 -11.65 0.43 26.73
N LYS A 93 -12.87 0.86 27.12
CA LYS A 93 -13.47 2.13 26.66
C LYS A 93 -12.62 3.36 26.99
N GLY A 94 -11.95 3.36 28.15
CA GLY A 94 -11.07 4.45 28.60
C GLY A 94 -9.65 4.40 28.02
N VAL A 95 -9.28 3.31 27.36
CA VAL A 95 -7.91 3.07 26.85
C VAL A 95 -7.89 3.07 25.32
N ARG A 96 -8.66 2.17 24.69
CA ARG A 96 -8.74 2.01 23.24
C ARG A 96 -10.12 1.43 22.84
N PRO A 97 -11.13 2.28 22.64
CA PRO A 97 -12.53 1.84 22.53
C PRO A 97 -12.92 1.20 21.19
N TYR A 98 -12.08 1.26 20.17
CA TYR A 98 -12.43 0.83 18.81
C TYR A 98 -11.44 -0.19 18.27
N ILE A 99 -11.98 -1.21 17.59
CA ILE A 99 -11.26 -2.23 16.83
C ILE A 99 -12.08 -2.58 15.59
N VAL A 100 -11.38 -2.80 14.49
CA VAL A 100 -11.94 -3.31 13.23
C VAL A 100 -10.99 -4.42 12.77
N GLY A 101 -11.54 -5.49 12.21
CA GLY A 101 -10.78 -6.58 11.64
C GLY A 101 -11.37 -7.02 10.31
N CYS A 102 -10.56 -7.68 9.49
CA CYS A 102 -11.01 -8.35 8.28
C CYS A 102 -10.23 -9.65 8.12
N VAL A 103 -10.79 -10.61 7.38
CA VAL A 103 -10.12 -11.86 7.05
C VAL A 103 -9.96 -11.93 5.54
N ILE A 104 -8.72 -12.06 5.09
CA ILE A 104 -8.37 -12.28 3.69
C ILE A 104 -7.98 -13.75 3.58
N ARG A 105 -8.66 -14.50 2.71
CA ARG A 105 -8.46 -15.95 2.52
C ARG A 105 -7.72 -16.22 1.21
N ASN A 106 -7.04 -17.36 1.14
CA ASN A 106 -6.33 -17.84 -0.04
C ASN A 106 -5.27 -16.85 -0.55
N VAL A 107 -4.52 -16.26 0.38
CA VAL A 107 -3.39 -15.39 0.04
C VAL A 107 -2.14 -16.26 -0.06
N GLU A 108 -1.44 -16.13 -1.18
CA GLU A 108 -0.11 -16.70 -1.36
C GLU A 108 0.92 -15.64 -1.01
N PHE A 109 1.82 -15.97 -0.10
CA PHE A 109 2.88 -15.09 0.34
C PHE A 109 4.23 -15.67 -0.05
N ASN A 110 5.12 -14.79 -0.50
CA ASN A 110 6.56 -14.98 -0.56
C ASN A 110 7.24 -13.96 0.37
N ASP A 111 8.55 -14.10 0.57
CA ASP A 111 9.32 -13.24 1.48
C ASP A 111 9.20 -11.75 1.13
N GLU A 112 9.20 -11.41 -0.16
CA GLU A 112 9.07 -10.02 -0.64
C GLU A 112 7.69 -9.43 -0.32
N SER A 113 6.62 -10.18 -0.55
CA SER A 113 5.24 -9.75 -0.26
C SER A 113 4.98 -9.61 1.25
N ILE A 114 5.60 -10.46 2.08
CA ILE A 114 5.54 -10.33 3.55
C ILE A 114 6.28 -9.06 3.98
N ALA A 115 7.49 -8.85 3.46
CA ALA A 115 8.27 -7.65 3.76
C ALA A 115 7.54 -6.37 3.35
N SER A 116 6.94 -6.34 2.16
CA SER A 116 6.12 -5.21 1.66
C SER A 116 4.91 -4.95 2.57
N LEU A 117 4.20 -6.00 3.01
CA LEU A 117 3.06 -5.87 3.91
C LEU A 117 3.47 -5.33 5.29
N MET A 118 4.57 -5.83 5.84
CA MET A 118 5.14 -5.35 7.10
C MET A 118 5.58 -3.89 7.00
N GLU A 119 6.21 -3.50 5.89
CA GLU A 119 6.63 -2.13 5.65
C GLU A 119 5.44 -1.17 5.51
N LEU A 120 4.38 -1.59 4.80
CA LEU A 120 3.14 -0.83 4.71
C LEU A 120 2.53 -0.61 6.10
N GLN A 121 2.49 -1.66 6.93
CA GLN A 121 2.01 -1.58 8.30
C GLN A 121 2.81 -0.54 9.11
N GLU A 122 4.14 -0.61 9.07
CA GLU A 122 5.05 0.32 9.74
C GLU A 122 4.81 1.77 9.30
N LYS A 123 4.74 1.99 7.98
CA LYS A 123 4.48 3.31 7.38
C LYS A 123 3.14 3.87 7.84
N LEU A 124 2.08 3.07 7.89
CA LEU A 124 0.76 3.49 8.38
C LEU A 124 0.77 3.79 9.89
N HIS A 125 1.48 2.98 10.69
CA HIS A 125 1.63 3.22 12.13
C HIS A 125 2.33 4.55 12.42
N LEU A 126 3.40 4.87 11.69
CA LEU A 126 4.18 6.09 11.87
C LEU A 126 3.44 7.33 11.37
N SER A 127 2.82 7.25 10.18
CA SER A 127 2.17 8.39 9.52
C SER A 127 0.80 8.72 10.13
N ILE A 128 -0.26 8.08 9.63
CA ILE A 128 -1.65 8.30 10.05
C ILE A 128 -1.89 7.79 11.48
N GLY A 129 -1.17 6.74 11.88
CA GLY A 129 -1.21 6.16 13.22
C GLY A 129 -0.52 7.03 14.28
N LYS A 130 0.28 8.03 13.89
CA LYS A 130 1.05 8.92 14.79
C LYS A 130 1.84 8.14 15.83
N GLY A 131 2.69 7.22 15.36
CA GLY A 131 3.46 6.32 16.22
C GLY A 131 2.55 5.40 17.03
N ARG A 132 1.57 4.77 16.37
CA ARG A 132 0.56 3.87 16.95
C ARG A 132 -0.46 4.48 17.93
N LYS A 133 -0.30 5.77 18.27
CA LYS A 133 -1.18 6.51 19.21
C LYS A 133 -2.63 6.60 18.73
N LYS A 134 -2.84 6.77 17.41
CA LYS A 134 -4.17 6.90 16.80
C LYS A 134 -4.71 5.58 16.28
N MET A 135 -3.84 4.73 15.73
CA MET A 135 -4.21 3.44 15.13
C MET A 135 -3.03 2.48 15.22
N ALA A 136 -3.31 1.21 15.49
CA ALA A 136 -2.37 0.12 15.39
C ALA A 136 -3.04 -0.99 14.58
N ILE A 137 -2.25 -1.66 13.77
CA ILE A 137 -2.62 -2.78 12.91
C ILE A 137 -1.75 -3.94 13.39
N GLY A 138 -2.34 -5.13 13.45
CA GLY A 138 -1.67 -6.39 13.75
C GLY A 138 -2.44 -7.53 13.14
#